data_AF-A0A167VJH3-F1
#
_entry.id   AF-A0A167VJH3-F1
#
_cell.length_a   1.000
_cell.length_b   1.000
_cell.length_c   1.000
_cell.angle_alpha   90.00
_cell.angle_beta   90.00
_cell.angle_gamma   90.00
#
_symmetry.space_group_name_H-M   'P 1'
#
loop_
_entity.id
_entity.type
_entity.pdbx_description
1 polymer ?
#
loop_
_entity_poly.entity_id
_entity_poly.type
_entity_poly.pdbx_seq_one_letter_code
_entity_poly.pdbx_strand_id
1 'polypeptide(L)'
;MSSAISTQPFPYRLTISLPLPSYRLANAAKRSLEVDKELSSSVSRQISLASITREGEKADSLSNGNLEGSDSDSDVVKQDEPTLLITEYSAATNRMLRVAVNGFMESMGVVLGVMAELDIDVLEHESGYGVDRP
;
A
#
# COMPACT_ATOMS: atom_id res chain seq x y z
N MET A 1 -23.03 -3.28 40.51
CA MET A 1 -23.32 -3.29 39.06
C MET A 1 -22.00 -3.10 38.35
N SER A 2 -21.34 -4.20 37.99
CA SER A 2 -20.00 -4.18 37.39
C SER A 2 -20.14 -4.02 35.88
N SER A 3 -19.81 -2.83 35.38
CA SER A 3 -19.82 -2.51 33.95
C SER A 3 -18.84 -3.44 33.23
N ALA A 4 -19.36 -4.27 32.32
CA ALA A 4 -18.55 -5.10 31.45
C ALA A 4 -17.70 -4.18 30.55
N ILE A 5 -16.41 -4.04 30.86
CA ILE A 5 -15.44 -3.47 29.94
C ILE A 5 -15.33 -4.49 28.81
N SER A 6 -15.88 -4.18 27.64
CA SER A 6 -15.58 -4.90 26.41
C SER A 6 -14.08 -4.75 26.15
N THR A 7 -13.27 -5.70 26.62
CA THR A 7 -11.83 -5.76 26.34
C THR A 7 -11.66 -6.01 24.85
N GLN A 8 -11.62 -4.93 24.06
CA GLN A 8 -11.20 -5.00 22.66
C GLN A 8 -9.82 -5.68 22.65
N PRO A 9 -9.60 -6.74 21.84
CA PRO A 9 -8.35 -7.50 21.87
C PRO A 9 -7.13 -6.63 21.50
N PHE A 10 -7.37 -5.52 20.79
CA PHE A 10 -6.32 -4.62 20.30
C PHE A 10 -6.70 -3.14 20.53
N PRO A 11 -6.53 -2.59 21.74
CA PRO A 11 -6.93 -1.22 22.05
C PRO A 11 -5.97 -0.13 21.53
N TYR A 12 -4.74 -0.49 21.18
CA TYR A 12 -3.74 0.47 20.70
C TYR A 12 -3.68 0.46 19.17
N ARG A 13 -3.74 1.65 18.56
CA ARG A 13 -3.75 1.80 17.10
C ARG A 13 -2.71 2.79 16.61
N LEU A 14 -2.19 2.57 15.41
CA LEU A 14 -1.31 3.48 14.69
C LEU A 14 -1.59 3.36 13.19
N THR A 15 -1.68 4.48 12.50
CA THR A 15 -1.79 4.50 11.04
C THR A 15 -0.56 5.19 10.46
N ILE A 16 0.07 4.54 9.49
CA ILE A 16 1.21 5.06 8.74
C ILE A 16 0.74 5.33 7.32
N SER A 17 0.92 6.55 6.85
CA SER A 17 0.55 6.97 5.50
C SER A 17 1.81 7.38 4.75
N LEU A 18 2.15 6.64 3.68
CA LEU A 18 3.32 6.90 2.86
C LEU A 18 2.87 7.30 1.45
N PRO A 19 3.06 8.55 1.02
CA PRO A 19 2.82 8.94 -0.37
C PRO A 19 3.91 8.35 -1.26
N LEU A 20 3.49 7.67 -2.33
CA LEU A 20 4.37 7.13 -3.35
C LEU A 20 4.07 7.81 -4.70
N PRO A 21 5.10 8.10 -5.52
CA PRO A 21 4.96 8.81 -6.78
C PRO A 21 3.94 8.23 -7.76
N SER A 22 3.76 6.90 -7.75
CA SER A 22 2.94 6.18 -8.74
C SER A 22 2.15 5.05 -8.07
N TYR A 23 0.99 4.70 -8.64
CA TYR A 23 0.22 3.52 -8.23
C TYR A 23 1.02 2.23 -8.43
N ARG A 24 1.82 2.15 -9.51
CA ARG A 24 2.68 0.98 -9.77
C ARG A 24 3.61 0.72 -8.58
N LEU A 25 4.29 1.76 -8.11
CA LEU A 25 5.19 1.68 -6.98
C LEU A 25 4.43 1.34 -5.69
N ALA A 26 3.28 1.96 -5.47
CA ALA A 26 2.47 1.70 -4.30
C ALA A 26 1.91 0.27 -4.23
N ASN A 27 1.43 -0.25 -5.36
CA ASN A 27 0.92 -1.61 -5.48
C ASN A 27 2.05 -2.65 -5.37
N ALA A 28 3.22 -2.37 -5.96
CA ALA A 28 4.40 -3.21 -5.77
C ALA A 28 4.83 -3.27 -4.30
N ALA A 29 4.86 -2.12 -3.62
CA ALA A 29 5.24 -2.05 -2.21
C ALA A 29 4.24 -2.81 -1.33
N LYS A 30 2.92 -2.60 -1.55
CA LYS A 30 1.85 -3.34 -0.87
C LYS A 30 2.04 -4.85 -1.01
N ARG A 31 2.21 -5.35 -2.24
CA ARG A 31 2.35 -6.79 -2.50
C ARG A 31 3.59 -7.37 -1.82
N SER A 32 4.72 -6.66 -1.85
CA SER A 32 5.95 -7.11 -1.18
C SER A 32 5.81 -7.15 0.34
N LEU A 33 5.14 -6.16 0.93
CA LEU A 33 4.95 -6.05 2.38
C LEU A 33 3.86 -7.00 2.91
N GLU A 34 2.89 -7.41 2.07
CA GLU A 34 1.82 -8.36 2.43
C GLU A 34 2.32 -9.80 2.63
N VAL A 35 3.44 -10.18 2.00
CA VAL A 35 4.02 -11.52 2.14
C VAL A 35 4.55 -11.77 3.57
N ASP A 36 4.96 -10.73 4.27
CA ASP A 36 5.44 -10.82 5.64
C ASP A 36 4.28 -10.98 6.62
N LYS A 37 4.05 -12.20 7.11
CA LYS A 37 3.01 -12.45 8.11
C LYS A 37 3.46 -11.93 9.47
N GLU A 38 2.55 -11.30 10.20
CA GLU A 38 2.84 -10.83 11.55
C GLU A 38 3.31 -11.95 12.49
N LEU A 39 4.37 -11.66 13.22
CA LEU A 39 5.07 -12.58 14.13
C LEU A 39 4.20 -13.08 15.30
N SER A 40 3.03 -12.49 15.56
CA SER A 40 2.17 -12.84 16.69
C SER A 40 0.71 -12.47 16.48
N SER A 41 -0.21 -13.26 17.04
CA SER A 41 -1.65 -12.95 17.13
C SER A 41 -1.99 -11.76 18.04
N SER A 42 -0.97 -11.11 18.63
CA SER A 42 -1.14 -9.94 19.51
C SER A 42 -1.14 -8.60 18.75
N VAL A 43 -0.95 -8.65 17.44
CA VAL A 43 -0.97 -7.50 16.52
C VAL A 43 -1.82 -7.89 15.30
N SER A 44 -2.47 -6.88 14.73
CA SER A 44 -3.15 -6.95 13.45
C SER A 44 -2.72 -5.75 12.61
N ARG A 45 -2.40 -6.01 11.34
CA ARG A 45 -2.00 -5.05 10.34
C ARG A 45 -2.90 -5.17 9.11
N GLN A 46 -3.30 -4.02 8.57
CA GLN A 46 -4.01 -3.94 7.30
C GLN A 46 -3.29 -2.92 6.40
N ILE A 47 -3.07 -3.30 5.14
CA ILE A 47 -2.42 -2.45 4.13
C ILE A 47 -3.44 -2.13 3.04
N SER A 48 -3.59 -0.85 2.71
CA SER A 48 -4.51 -0.38 1.67
C SER A 48 -3.88 0.73 0.83
N LEU A 49 -4.48 1.01 -0.33
CA LEU A 49 -4.06 2.08 -1.24
C LEU A 49 -5.18 3.11 -1.37
N ALA A 50 -4.82 4.38 -1.44
CA ALA A 50 -5.74 5.47 -1.73
C ALA A 50 -5.14 6.43 -2.76
N SER A 51 -5.93 6.87 -3.73
CA SER A 51 -5.50 7.90 -4.70
C SER A 51 -5.30 9.24 -4.00
N ILE A 52 -4.21 9.95 -4.30
CA ILE A 52 -4.02 11.32 -3.84
C ILE A 52 -4.74 12.24 -4.82
N THR A 53 -5.98 12.60 -4.51
CA THR A 53 -6.67 13.66 -5.25
C THR A 53 -6.15 15.00 -4.77
N ARG A 54 -5.52 15.77 -5.65
CA ARG A 54 -5.14 17.16 -5.36
C ARG A 54 -6.43 17.92 -5.02
N GLU A 55 -6.50 18.52 -3.83
CA GLU A 55 -7.68 19.26 -3.37
C GLU A 55 -8.13 20.26 -4.45
N GLY A 56 -9.28 20.01 -5.07
CA GLY A 56 -9.75 20.75 -6.22
C GLY A 56 -10.94 20.13 -6.96
N GLU A 57 -11.19 18.83 -6.83
CA GLU A 57 -12.36 18.17 -7.43
C GLU A 57 -13.14 17.37 -6.38
N LYS A 58 -14.44 17.61 -6.35
CA LYS A 58 -15.32 17.28 -5.23
C LYS A 58 -15.49 15.77 -5.02
N ALA A 59 -15.60 15.43 -3.74
CA ALA A 59 -16.09 14.17 -3.21
C ALA A 59 -17.41 13.75 -3.85
N ASP A 60 -17.39 12.61 -4.55
CA ASP A 60 -18.25 11.46 -4.25
C ASP A 60 -17.81 10.27 -5.11
N SER A 61 -17.19 9.25 -4.50
CA SER A 61 -17.21 7.86 -4.97
C SER A 61 -16.56 6.97 -3.91
N LEU A 62 -17.37 6.60 -2.93
CA LEU A 62 -17.18 5.37 -2.17
C LEU A 62 -17.17 4.19 -3.17
N SER A 63 -16.03 3.52 -3.34
CA SER A 63 -16.00 2.19 -3.96
C SER A 63 -15.53 1.17 -2.93
N ASN A 64 -16.53 0.49 -2.34
CA ASN A 64 -16.33 -0.80 -1.69
C ASN A 64 -15.93 -1.81 -2.76
N GLY A 65 -14.91 -2.61 -2.47
CA GLY A 65 -14.32 -3.55 -3.41
C GLY A 65 -15.27 -4.66 -3.88
N ASN A 66 -15.27 -4.89 -5.20
CA ASN A 66 -15.12 -6.21 -5.81
C ASN A 66 -14.72 -6.00 -7.30
N LEU A 67 -13.45 -6.15 -7.63
CA LEU A 67 -12.98 -6.16 -9.03
C LEU A 67 -12.70 -7.61 -9.43
N GLU A 68 -13.77 -8.36 -9.70
CA GLU A 68 -13.71 -9.59 -10.47
C GLU A 68 -14.20 -9.28 -11.89
N GLY A 69 -13.30 -9.45 -12.86
CA GLY A 69 -13.61 -9.63 -14.28
C GLY A 69 -14.35 -8.50 -14.99
N SER A 70 -13.60 -7.58 -15.63
CA SER A 70 -14.05 -6.98 -16.88
C SER A 70 -12.85 -6.47 -17.67
N ASP A 71 -12.52 -7.20 -18.73
CA ASP A 71 -11.76 -6.69 -19.88
C ASP A 71 -12.38 -5.37 -20.36
N SER A 72 -11.58 -4.29 -20.48
CA SER A 72 -11.69 -3.21 -21.50
C SER A 72 -10.82 -1.99 -21.13
N ASP A 73 -9.59 -1.97 -21.66
CA ASP A 73 -8.93 -0.80 -22.29
C ASP A 73 -8.85 0.55 -21.54
N SER A 74 -8.83 0.56 -20.20
CA SER A 74 -8.71 1.78 -19.38
C SER A 74 -7.52 1.77 -18.39
N ASP A 75 -6.60 0.82 -18.52
CA ASP A 75 -5.56 0.52 -17.53
C ASP A 75 -4.25 1.34 -17.67
N VAL A 76 -4.11 2.12 -18.76
CA VAL A 76 -2.81 2.77 -19.05
C VAL A 76 -2.58 4.04 -18.21
N VAL A 77 -3.62 4.71 -17.71
CA VAL A 77 -3.47 6.04 -17.07
C VAL A 77 -3.42 6.00 -15.53
N LYS A 78 -3.81 4.90 -14.88
CA LYS A 78 -3.81 4.84 -13.41
C LYS A 78 -2.43 4.59 -12.79
N GLN A 79 -1.42 4.20 -13.59
CA GLN A 79 -0.16 3.71 -13.04
C GLN A 79 0.73 4.82 -12.48
N ASP A 80 0.70 6.02 -13.05
CA ASP A 80 1.61 7.13 -12.72
C ASP A 80 1.01 8.16 -11.75
N GLU A 81 -0.22 7.95 -11.27
CA GLU A 81 -0.84 8.86 -10.32
C GLU A 81 -0.30 8.64 -8.89
N PRO A 82 -0.06 9.73 -8.14
CA PRO A 82 0.44 9.64 -6.78
C PRO A 82 -0.56 8.90 -5.90
N THR A 83 -0.06 7.90 -5.18
CA THR A 83 -0.90 6.96 -4.41
C THR A 83 -0.37 6.88 -2.98
N LEU A 84 -1.27 6.93 -2.00
CA LEU A 84 -0.97 6.69 -0.60
C LEU A 84 -0.97 5.19 -0.31
N LEU A 85 0.12 4.70 0.25
CA LEU A 85 0.20 3.42 0.93
C LEU A 85 -0.17 3.63 2.41
N ILE A 86 -1.31 3.08 2.83
CA ILE A 86 -1.83 3.22 4.19
C ILE A 86 -1.64 1.89 4.91
N THR A 87 -0.95 1.92 6.05
CA THR A 87 -0.77 0.76 6.92
C THR A 87 -1.40 1.04 8.28
N GLU A 88 -2.44 0.29 8.62
CA GLU A 88 -3.17 0.40 9.87
C GLU A 88 -2.76 -0.73 10.81
N TYR A 89 -2.31 -0.38 12.00
CA TYR A 89 -1.95 -1.31 13.05
C TYR A 89 -2.96 -1.26 14.20
N SER A 90 -3.22 -2.43 14.77
CA SER A 90 -3.90 -2.60 16.05
C SER A 90 -3.12 -3.61 16.89
N ALA A 91 -2.85 -3.31 18.17
CA ALA A 91 -2.07 -4.19 19.05
C ALA A 91 -2.61 -4.26 20.48
N ALA A 92 -2.28 -5.35 21.17
CA ALA A 92 -2.68 -5.58 22.56
C ALA A 92 -1.93 -4.66 23.55
N THR A 93 -0.70 -4.24 23.22
CA THR A 93 0.11 -3.33 24.05
C THR A 93 0.92 -2.37 23.17
N ASN A 94 1.27 -1.20 23.72
CA ASN A 94 2.23 -0.27 23.10
C ASN A 94 3.59 -0.94 22.80
N ARG A 95 4.04 -1.88 23.65
CA ARG A 95 5.29 -2.61 23.42
C ARG A 95 5.21 -3.45 22.15
N MET A 96 4.10 -4.16 21.97
CA MET A 96 3.90 -5.00 20.79
C MET A 96 3.75 -4.17 19.52
N LEU A 97 3.02 -3.04 19.61
CA LEU A 97 2.91 -2.07 18.52
C LEU A 97 4.28 -1.58 18.06
N ARG A 98 5.16 -1.20 19.00
CA ARG A 98 6.52 -0.75 18.69
C ARG A 98 7.35 -1.83 18.00
N VAL A 99 7.29 -3.07 18.50
CA VAL A 99 8.05 -4.19 17.90
C VAL A 99 7.59 -4.45 16.48
N ALA A 100 6.27 -4.49 16.24
CA ALA A 100 5.71 -4.73 14.91
C ALA A 100 6.03 -3.59 13.92
N VAL A 101 5.93 -2.33 14.37
CA VAL A 101 6.21 -1.17 13.53
C VAL A 101 7.70 -1.08 13.20
N ASN A 102 8.60 -1.35 14.15
CA ASN A 102 10.04 -1.33 13.87
C ASN A 102 10.43 -2.34 12.78
N GLY A 103 9.96 -3.58 12.88
CA GLY A 103 10.23 -4.60 11.85
C GLY A 103 9.63 -4.23 10.49
N PHE A 104 8.45 -3.61 10.48
CA PHE A 104 7.83 -3.13 9.25
C PHE A 104 8.59 -1.96 8.60
N MET A 105 9.10 -1.01 9.39
CA MET A 105 9.89 0.10 8.82
C MET A 105 11.21 -0.41 8.23
N GLU A 106 11.79 -1.47 8.80
CA GLU A 106 12.98 -2.14 8.26
C GLU A 106 12.67 -2.81 6.91
N SER A 107 11.58 -3.59 6.82
CA SER A 107 11.18 -4.22 5.55
C SER A 107 10.76 -3.19 4.50
N MET A 108 10.06 -2.13 4.90
CA MET A 108 9.69 -1.01 4.02
C MET A 108 10.93 -0.28 3.50
N GLY A 109 11.96 -0.07 4.33
CA GLY A 109 13.23 0.51 3.90
C GLY A 109 13.92 -0.32 2.82
N VAL A 110 13.93 -1.65 2.96
CA VAL A 110 14.47 -2.56 1.95
C VAL A 110 13.68 -2.49 0.64
N VAL A 111 12.34 -2.55 0.73
CA VAL A 111 11.47 -2.48 -0.46
C VAL A 111 11.67 -1.17 -1.22
N LEU A 112 11.69 -0.03 -0.52
CA LEU A 112 11.90 1.28 -1.14
C LEU A 112 13.33 1.45 -1.67
N GLY A 113 14.34 0.88 -1.01
CA GLY A 113 15.72 0.88 -1.50
C GLY A 113 15.86 0.10 -2.81
N VAL A 114 15.30 -1.11 -2.86
CA VAL A 114 15.25 -1.92 -4.09
C VAL A 114 14.49 -1.21 -5.19
N MET A 115 13.37 -0.56 -4.87
CA MET A 115 12.65 0.26 -5.82
C MET A 115 13.49 1.42 -6.34
N ALA A 116 14.18 2.16 -5.48
CA ALA A 116 15.02 3.27 -5.92
C ALA A 116 16.19 2.82 -6.83
N GLU A 117 16.72 1.61 -6.61
CA GLU A 117 17.81 1.05 -7.41
C GLU A 117 17.33 0.40 -8.72
N LEU A 118 16.12 -0.16 -8.75
CA LEU A 118 15.58 -0.91 -9.89
C LEU A 118 14.57 -0.13 -10.73
N ASP A 119 13.98 0.94 -10.22
CA ASP A 119 13.03 1.81 -10.94
C ASP A 119 13.78 2.78 -11.88
N ILE A 120 14.81 2.25 -12.55
CA ILE A 120 15.53 2.88 -13.66
C ILE A 120 14.83 2.41 -14.95
N ASP A 121 13.71 3.05 -15.30
CA ASP A 121 13.16 3.11 -16.67
C ASP A 121 13.14 1.80 -17.49
N VAL A 122 12.74 0.66 -16.91
CA VAL A 122 12.73 -0.63 -17.64
C VAL A 122 11.67 -0.69 -18.76
N LEU A 123 10.85 0.35 -18.96
CA LEU A 123 9.93 0.47 -20.10
C LEU A 123 10.28 1.58 -21.10
N GLU A 124 11.53 2.04 -21.18
CA GLU A 124 12.00 2.75 -22.39
C GLU A 124 12.19 1.80 -23.60
N HIS A 125 11.90 0.50 -23.47
CA HIS A 125 12.17 -0.48 -24.52
C HIS A 125 10.97 -1.38 -24.86
N GLU A 126 9.86 -0.82 -25.36
CA GLU A 126 8.96 -1.59 -26.26
C GLU A 126 8.02 -0.75 -27.16
N SER A 127 8.47 0.41 -27.65
CA SER A 127 7.79 1.11 -28.76
C SER A 127 8.78 1.74 -29.76
N GLY A 128 9.76 0.95 -30.21
CA GLY A 128 10.86 1.44 -31.06
C GLY A 128 11.36 0.49 -32.15
N TYR A 129 10.67 -0.61 -32.46
CA TYR A 129 10.94 -1.39 -33.68
C TYR A 129 9.75 -1.31 -34.63
N GLY A 130 9.52 -0.08 -35.13
CA GLY A 130 8.86 0.12 -36.41
C GLY A 130 9.75 -0.50 -37.49
N VAL A 131 9.23 -1.54 -38.12
CA VAL A 131 9.81 -2.17 -39.31
C VAL A 131 9.85 -1.11 -40.41
N ASP A 132 11.03 -0.59 -40.71
CA ASP A 132 11.35 -0.05 -42.03
C ASP A 132 12.82 -0.34 -42.31
N ARG A 133 13.05 -1.34 -43.17
CA ARG A 133 14.29 -1.47 -43.93
C ARG A 133 13.95 -1.27 -45.40
N PRO A 134 14.76 -0.48 -46.13
CA PRO A 134 14.57 -0.24 -47.57
C PRO A 134 14.77 -1.51 -48.40
#